data_AF-A0A1H6WRL0-F1
#
_entry.id   AF-A0A1H6WRL0-F1
#
_cell.length_a   1.000
_cell.length_b   1.000
_cell.length_c   1.000
_cell.angle_alpha   90.00
_cell.angle_beta   90.00
_cell.angle_gamma   90.00
#
_symmetry.space_group_name_H-M   'P 1'
#
loop_
_entity.id
_entity.type
_entity.pdbx_description
1 polymer ?
#
loop_
_entity_poly.entity_id
_entity_poly.type
_entity_poly.pdbx_seq_one_letter_code
_entity_poly.pdbx_strand_id
1 'polypeptide(L)'
;MELSATQGPETRSEITHLVETVIEQLPEIKTILARERGTSGKTNPSGDTQKVADDKIDELLFDAMVDLDGFGEFLSEEREEIEQIGSGLSIATDPLDGSSNIQTNTTVGTIIGVYDAPLPAVGRDLIASVFVVFGPLTTVGVAANDELVEYIIQDGEIIEAEQLTMPAEDGIWSFSGQPTEWTPALRSYKEALSERYKLRYTGAMIADVRMLLSYGGLLGYPARSTKPDGVLRLQYESNPIAYAVECAGGAGSTGSQRILDLEPEGRHQRVPTYFGTESLIDELEDRLAADA
;
A
#
# COMPACT_ATOMS: atom_id res chain seq x y z
N MET A 1 -22.37 -9.26 5.86
CA MET A 1 -23.55 -8.71 5.14
C MET A 1 -23.19 -8.89 3.69
N GLU A 2 -23.72 -9.92 3.02
CA GLU A 2 -23.20 -10.37 1.71
C GLU A 2 -22.90 -9.17 0.82
N LEU A 3 -21.62 -8.91 0.55
CA LEU A 3 -21.16 -8.10 -0.56
C LEU A 3 -22.06 -8.44 -1.76
N SER A 4 -22.98 -7.53 -2.09
CA SER A 4 -23.96 -7.77 -3.15
C SER A 4 -23.18 -8.23 -4.38
N ALA A 5 -23.52 -9.42 -4.88
CA ALA A 5 -22.86 -10.15 -5.96
C ALA A 5 -22.86 -9.42 -7.33
N THR A 6 -22.94 -8.09 -7.35
CA THR A 6 -23.07 -7.27 -8.55
C THR A 6 -22.19 -6.01 -8.57
N GLN A 7 -21.30 -5.75 -7.60
CA GLN A 7 -20.50 -4.51 -7.63
C GLN A 7 -19.01 -4.63 -7.24
N GLY A 8 -18.48 -5.83 -6.99
CA GLY A 8 -17.05 -6.05 -6.71
C GLY A 8 -16.40 -7.03 -7.68
N PRO A 9 -15.05 -7.10 -7.71
CA PRO A 9 -14.38 -8.13 -8.48
C PRO A 9 -14.86 -9.50 -7.98
N GLU A 10 -15.12 -10.42 -8.90
CA GLU A 10 -15.36 -11.82 -8.52
C GLU A 10 -14.15 -12.29 -7.71
N THR A 11 -14.35 -12.82 -6.51
CA THR A 11 -13.24 -13.19 -5.61
C THR A 11 -13.57 -14.48 -4.87
N ARG A 12 -12.53 -15.13 -4.32
CA ARG A 12 -12.71 -16.27 -3.39
C ARG A 12 -13.46 -15.80 -2.14
N SER A 13 -14.27 -16.67 -1.55
CA SER A 13 -15.03 -16.39 -0.32
C SER A 13 -14.16 -15.88 0.83
N GLU A 14 -12.92 -16.38 0.92
CA GLU A 14 -11.93 -15.99 1.92
C GLU A 14 -11.58 -14.50 1.79
N ILE A 15 -11.42 -14.00 0.56
CA ILE A 15 -11.15 -12.58 0.27
C ILE A 15 -12.38 -11.74 0.60
N THR A 16 -13.57 -12.20 0.22
CA THR A 16 -14.85 -11.54 0.55
C THR A 16 -15.00 -11.36 2.06
N HIS A 17 -14.78 -12.41 2.84
CA HIS A 17 -14.86 -12.35 4.31
C HIS A 17 -13.77 -11.44 4.89
N LEU A 18 -12.53 -11.49 4.40
CA LEU A 18 -11.47 -10.59 4.83
C LEU A 18 -11.86 -9.12 4.61
N VAL A 19 -12.41 -8.77 3.44
CA VAL A 19 -12.84 -7.39 3.14
C VAL A 19 -13.98 -6.96 4.07
N GLU A 20 -15.00 -7.81 4.28
CA GLU A 20 -16.09 -7.53 5.22
C GLU A 20 -15.53 -7.29 6.64
N THR A 21 -14.62 -8.13 7.10
CA THR A 21 -13.96 -7.99 8.40
C THR A 21 -13.16 -6.70 8.51
N VAL A 22 -12.40 -6.31 7.49
CA VAL A 22 -11.69 -5.01 7.46
C VAL A 22 -12.68 -3.85 7.59
N ILE A 23 -13.78 -3.87 6.82
CA ILE A 23 -14.82 -2.82 6.86
C ILE A 23 -15.44 -2.72 8.26
N GLU A 24 -15.70 -3.85 8.91
CA GLU A 24 -16.23 -3.92 10.29
C GLU A 24 -15.28 -3.28 11.32
N GLN A 25 -13.96 -3.33 11.11
CA GLN A 25 -12.97 -2.73 12.01
C GLN A 25 -12.77 -1.21 11.80
N LEU A 26 -13.18 -0.65 10.66
CA LEU A 26 -12.95 0.76 10.33
C LEU A 26 -13.43 1.77 11.39
N PRO A 27 -14.58 1.60 12.07
CA PRO A 27 -15.01 2.50 13.14
C PRO A 27 -14.04 2.54 14.33
N GLU A 28 -13.47 1.39 14.72
CA GLU A 28 -12.51 1.34 15.82
C GLU A 28 -11.14 1.88 15.39
N ILE A 29 -10.68 1.57 14.17
CA ILE A 29 -9.46 2.17 13.61
C ILE A 29 -9.56 3.71 13.61
N LYS A 30 -10.68 4.27 13.14
CA LYS A 30 -10.92 5.72 13.19
C LYS A 30 -10.90 6.27 14.62
N THR A 31 -11.43 5.51 15.58
CA THR A 31 -11.39 5.88 17.00
C THR A 31 -9.96 5.90 17.55
N ILE A 32 -9.14 4.93 17.17
CA ILE A 32 -7.70 4.89 17.50
C ILE A 32 -6.99 6.11 16.91
N LEU A 33 -7.14 6.36 15.61
CA LEU A 33 -6.52 7.51 14.92
C LEU A 33 -6.90 8.85 15.57
N ALA A 34 -8.17 9.03 15.93
CA ALA A 34 -8.64 10.26 16.58
C ALA A 34 -8.04 10.45 17.99
N ARG A 35 -7.86 9.37 18.75
CA ARG A 35 -7.30 9.41 20.11
C ARG A 35 -5.79 9.62 20.10
N GLU A 36 -5.08 8.99 19.17
CA GLU A 36 -3.62 8.95 19.17
C GLU A 36 -2.95 10.13 18.43
N ARG A 37 -3.74 11.07 17.88
CA ARG A 37 -3.26 12.31 17.25
C ARG A 37 -2.33 13.16 18.15
N GLY A 38 -2.33 12.93 19.46
CA GLY A 38 -1.53 13.67 20.46
C GLY A 38 -0.38 12.92 21.15
N THR A 39 -0.16 11.63 20.83
CA THR A 39 0.67 10.70 21.63
C THR A 39 1.90 10.16 20.91
N SER A 40 2.02 10.34 19.59
CA SER A 40 3.24 9.98 18.86
C SER A 40 4.45 10.71 19.48
N GLY A 41 5.30 9.94 20.15
CA GLY A 41 6.54 10.40 20.80
C GLY A 41 6.46 10.78 22.29
N LYS A 42 5.38 10.49 23.03
CA LYS A 42 5.33 10.79 24.48
C LYS A 42 5.37 9.53 25.36
N THR A 43 6.46 9.38 26.11
CA THR A 43 6.51 8.52 27.30
C THR A 43 5.57 9.12 28.36
N ASN A 44 4.67 8.31 28.91
CA ASN A 44 3.80 8.78 30.00
C ASN A 44 4.61 8.99 31.30
N PRO A 45 4.11 9.80 32.25
CA PRO A 45 4.78 10.01 33.55
C PRO A 45 4.87 8.76 34.43
N SER A 46 4.15 7.68 34.09
CA SER A 46 4.08 6.42 34.85
C SER A 46 5.11 5.38 34.42
N GLY A 47 5.84 5.60 33.32
CA GLY A 47 6.89 4.69 32.84
C GLY A 47 6.38 3.49 32.04
N ASP A 48 5.08 3.41 31.75
CA ASP A 48 4.49 2.41 30.87
C ASP A 48 4.58 2.90 29.42
N THR A 49 5.12 2.11 28.51
CA THR A 49 5.07 2.44 27.08
C THR A 49 3.62 2.38 26.61
N GLN A 50 3.01 3.54 26.36
CA GLN A 50 1.72 3.61 25.68
C GLN A 50 1.94 3.14 24.24
N LYS A 51 1.24 2.08 23.84
CA LYS A 51 1.20 1.60 22.45
C LYS A 51 0.77 2.73 21.52
N VAL A 52 1.53 2.91 20.44
CA VAL A 52 1.28 3.94 19.43
C VAL A 52 0.09 3.49 18.56
N ALA A 53 -0.43 4.35 17.68
CA ALA A 53 -1.55 4.02 16.81
C ALA A 53 -1.29 2.76 15.98
N ASP A 54 -0.06 2.61 15.48
CA ASP A 54 0.40 1.48 14.67
C ASP A 54 0.20 0.14 15.42
N ASP A 55 0.77 0.01 16.61
CA ASP A 55 0.64 -1.17 17.48
C ASP A 55 -0.84 -1.55 17.74
N LYS A 56 -1.70 -0.55 17.96
CA LYS A 56 -3.12 -0.80 18.29
C LYS A 56 -3.92 -1.26 17.08
N ILE A 57 -3.60 -0.71 15.91
CA ILE A 57 -4.26 -1.10 14.66
C ILE A 57 -3.75 -2.48 14.23
N ASP A 58 -2.47 -2.78 14.40
CA ASP A 58 -1.92 -4.13 14.21
C ASP A 58 -2.66 -5.16 15.05
N GLU A 59 -2.80 -4.92 16.35
CA GLU A 59 -3.48 -5.86 17.25
C GLU A 59 -4.94 -6.08 16.86
N LEU A 60 -5.65 -4.99 16.53
CA LEU A 60 -7.03 -5.05 16.10
C LEU A 60 -7.20 -5.88 14.81
N LEU A 61 -6.31 -5.65 13.82
CA LEU A 61 -6.33 -6.39 12.56
C LEU A 61 -5.94 -7.85 12.78
N PHE A 62 -4.88 -8.11 13.55
CA PHE A 62 -4.45 -9.47 13.88
C PHE A 62 -5.55 -10.28 14.54
N ASP A 63 -6.17 -9.75 15.60
CA ASP A 63 -7.25 -10.43 16.31
C ASP A 63 -8.43 -10.72 15.38
N ALA A 64 -8.76 -9.78 14.48
CA ALA A 64 -9.82 -9.96 13.50
C ALA A 64 -9.48 -11.00 12.42
N MET A 65 -8.22 -11.09 11.98
CA MET A 65 -7.78 -12.03 10.94
C MET A 65 -7.58 -13.45 11.47
N VAL A 66 -7.19 -13.62 12.74
CA VAL A 66 -7.02 -14.94 13.37
C VAL A 66 -8.33 -15.72 13.44
N ASP A 67 -9.46 -15.02 13.57
CA ASP A 67 -10.78 -15.63 13.63
C ASP A 67 -11.34 -16.03 12.24
N LEU A 68 -10.64 -15.70 11.15
CA LEU A 68 -11.04 -16.06 9.79
C LEU A 68 -10.53 -17.45 9.37
N ASP A 69 -11.46 -18.28 8.89
CA ASP A 69 -11.11 -19.54 8.25
C ASP A 69 -10.41 -19.31 6.89
N GLY A 70 -9.47 -20.19 6.55
CA GLY A 70 -8.82 -20.20 5.24
C GLY A 70 -7.52 -19.38 5.15
N PHE A 71 -7.04 -18.84 6.27
CA PHE A 71 -5.75 -18.17 6.38
C PHE A 71 -4.79 -18.95 7.27
N GLY A 72 -3.54 -19.06 6.83
CA GLY A 72 -2.48 -19.82 7.49
C GLY A 72 -1.42 -18.95 8.16
N GLU A 73 -1.07 -17.84 7.52
CA GLU A 73 0.03 -16.98 7.95
C GLU A 73 -0.39 -15.52 7.99
N PHE A 74 0.17 -14.79 8.95
CA PHE A 74 -0.01 -13.35 9.08
C PHE A 74 1.35 -12.69 9.31
N LEU A 75 1.72 -11.78 8.42
CA LEU A 75 2.89 -10.93 8.50
C LEU A 75 2.43 -9.47 8.61
N SER A 76 3.02 -8.71 9.51
CA SER A 76 2.74 -7.28 9.66
C SER A 76 4.05 -6.49 9.72
N GLU A 77 4.01 -5.22 9.34
CA GLU A 77 5.13 -4.29 9.61
C GLU A 77 5.52 -4.28 11.10
N GLU A 78 4.54 -4.37 12.00
CA GLU A 78 4.74 -4.23 13.44
C GLU A 78 5.21 -5.52 14.13
N ARG A 79 5.44 -6.60 13.35
CA ARG A 79 5.77 -7.93 13.89
C ARG A 79 7.12 -8.44 13.41
N GLU A 80 7.92 -8.86 14.39
CA GLU A 80 9.08 -9.76 14.31
C GLU A 80 9.00 -10.80 13.20
N GLU A 81 8.09 -11.73 13.43
CA GLU A 81 8.00 -13.03 12.79
C GLU A 81 6.68 -13.17 12.04
N ILE A 82 6.59 -14.19 11.19
CA ILE A 82 5.32 -14.58 10.58
C ILE A 82 4.53 -15.36 11.62
N GLU A 83 3.35 -14.87 11.96
CA GLU A 83 2.43 -15.52 12.88
C GLU A 83 1.68 -16.65 12.16
N GLN A 84 1.60 -17.81 12.80
CA GLN A 84 0.86 -18.96 12.28
C GLN A 84 -0.56 -18.91 12.84
N ILE A 85 -1.52 -18.56 12.00
CA ILE A 85 -2.91 -18.29 12.40
C ILE A 85 -3.89 -19.38 11.98
N GLY A 86 -3.46 -20.36 11.19
CA GLY A 86 -4.32 -21.46 10.76
C GLY A 86 -3.75 -22.28 9.62
N SER A 87 -4.55 -22.47 8.57
CA SER A 87 -4.12 -23.11 7.33
C SER A 87 -4.81 -22.46 6.13
N GLY A 88 -4.05 -22.24 5.04
CA GLY A 88 -4.58 -21.69 3.80
C GLY A 88 -3.70 -20.56 3.29
N LEU A 89 -4.34 -19.46 2.91
CA LEU A 89 -3.73 -18.27 2.31
C LEU A 89 -2.86 -17.51 3.32
N SER A 90 -1.93 -16.69 2.83
CA SER A 90 -1.09 -15.85 3.67
C SER A 90 -1.48 -14.37 3.55
N ILE A 91 -1.48 -13.67 4.68
CA ILE A 91 -1.77 -12.23 4.77
C ILE A 91 -0.48 -11.48 5.08
N ALA A 92 -0.18 -10.43 4.32
CA ALA A 92 0.87 -9.47 4.66
C ALA A 92 0.28 -8.06 4.75
N THR A 93 0.48 -7.35 5.86
CA THR A 93 -0.17 -6.06 6.11
C THR A 93 0.81 -4.96 6.55
N ASP A 94 0.59 -3.75 6.04
CA ASP A 94 0.98 -2.50 6.70
C ASP A 94 -0.28 -1.99 7.41
N PRO A 95 -0.34 -2.11 8.75
CA PRO A 95 -1.53 -1.71 9.49
C PRO A 95 -1.79 -0.21 9.40
N LEU A 96 -0.75 0.62 9.23
CA LEU A 96 -0.85 2.07 9.24
C LEU A 96 0.23 2.78 8.39
N ASP A 97 0.00 2.85 7.07
CA ASP A 97 0.84 3.66 6.18
C ASP A 97 0.66 5.15 6.48
N GLY A 98 1.79 5.85 6.50
CA GLY A 98 1.83 7.29 6.70
C GLY A 98 1.57 7.72 8.13
N SER A 99 1.87 6.91 9.15
CA SER A 99 1.64 7.23 10.56
C SER A 99 2.15 8.63 11.01
N SER A 100 3.21 9.16 10.39
CA SER A 100 3.67 10.54 10.62
C SER A 100 2.64 11.62 10.27
N ASN A 101 1.68 11.32 9.40
CA ASN A 101 0.63 12.21 8.94
C ASN A 101 -0.57 12.31 9.89
N ILE A 102 -0.66 11.46 10.92
CA ILE A 102 -1.73 11.52 11.92
C ILE A 102 -1.71 12.87 12.63
N GLN A 103 -0.53 13.34 13.05
CA GLN A 103 -0.38 14.61 13.77
C GLN A 103 -0.86 15.81 12.94
N THR A 104 -0.54 15.81 11.65
CA THR A 104 -0.89 16.89 10.71
C THR A 104 -2.32 16.77 10.21
N ASN A 105 -3.04 15.71 10.58
CA ASN A 105 -4.41 15.42 10.12
C ASN A 105 -4.47 15.34 8.58
N THR A 106 -3.47 14.67 8.02
CA THR A 106 -3.39 14.35 6.59
C THR A 106 -3.75 12.87 6.41
N THR A 107 -3.95 12.45 5.15
CA THR A 107 -4.30 11.07 4.80
C THR A 107 -3.28 10.06 5.31
N VAL A 108 -3.81 8.96 5.85
CA VAL A 108 -3.13 7.71 6.25
C VAL A 108 -3.93 6.54 5.68
N GLY A 109 -3.42 5.31 5.81
CA GLY A 109 -4.12 4.15 5.28
C GLY A 109 -3.66 2.83 5.87
N THR A 110 -4.23 1.75 5.35
CA THR A 110 -3.87 0.37 5.68
C THR A 110 -3.69 -0.36 4.35
N ILE A 111 -2.72 -1.28 4.27
CA ILE A 111 -2.42 -2.05 3.07
C ILE A 111 -2.39 -3.53 3.46
N ILE A 112 -3.07 -4.37 2.70
CA ILE A 112 -3.16 -5.81 2.93
C ILE A 112 -2.95 -6.52 1.59
N GLY A 113 -1.96 -7.40 1.52
CA GLY A 113 -1.79 -8.37 0.44
C GLY A 113 -2.24 -9.76 0.87
N VAL A 114 -2.92 -10.48 -0.03
CA VAL A 114 -3.34 -11.87 0.17
C VAL A 114 -2.65 -12.75 -0.87
N TYR A 115 -1.86 -13.70 -0.40
CA TYR A 115 -1.02 -14.58 -1.21
C TYR A 115 -1.52 -16.02 -1.19
N ASP A 116 -1.47 -16.69 -2.34
CA ASP A 116 -1.64 -18.15 -2.47
C ASP A 116 -0.28 -18.87 -2.43
N ALA A 117 0.57 -18.45 -1.51
CA ALA A 117 1.89 -19.02 -1.24
C ALA A 117 2.35 -18.64 0.18
N PRO A 118 3.22 -19.46 0.81
CA PRO A 118 3.84 -19.10 2.09
C PRO A 118 4.73 -17.85 1.98
N LEU A 119 4.78 -17.05 3.02
CA LEU A 119 5.59 -15.84 3.08
C LEU A 119 7.05 -16.16 3.50
N PRO A 120 8.05 -15.41 2.98
CA PRO A 120 7.91 -14.37 1.97
C PRO A 120 7.65 -14.96 0.58
N ALA A 121 6.77 -14.32 -0.20
CA ALA A 121 6.31 -14.79 -1.50
C ALA A 121 6.66 -13.79 -2.63
N VAL A 122 6.71 -14.28 -3.87
CA VAL A 122 6.79 -13.41 -5.04
C VAL A 122 5.46 -12.67 -5.23
N GLY A 123 5.52 -11.45 -5.77
CA GLY A 123 4.29 -10.66 -5.95
C GLY A 123 3.28 -11.30 -6.91
N ARG A 124 3.72 -12.19 -7.81
CA ARG A 124 2.84 -12.99 -8.68
C ARG A 124 1.97 -14.00 -7.95
N ASP A 125 2.27 -14.32 -6.70
CA ASP A 125 1.42 -15.19 -5.87
C ASP A 125 0.26 -14.42 -5.20
N LEU A 126 0.18 -13.10 -5.38
CA LEU A 126 -0.97 -12.31 -4.92
C LEU A 126 -2.23 -12.71 -5.68
N ILE A 127 -3.28 -12.97 -4.92
CA ILE A 127 -4.64 -13.21 -5.44
C ILE A 127 -5.60 -12.05 -5.10
N ALA A 128 -5.22 -11.20 -4.15
CA ALA A 128 -5.89 -9.93 -3.89
C ALA A 128 -4.96 -8.94 -3.21
N SER A 129 -5.22 -7.65 -3.44
CA SER A 129 -4.71 -6.55 -2.62
C SER A 129 -5.89 -5.71 -2.12
N VAL A 130 -5.90 -5.41 -0.84
CA VAL A 130 -6.87 -4.53 -0.19
C VAL A 130 -6.13 -3.33 0.38
N PHE A 131 -6.63 -2.13 0.14
CA PHE A 131 -6.09 -0.94 0.79
C PHE A 131 -7.20 -0.04 1.28
N VAL A 132 -6.96 0.62 2.41
CA VAL A 132 -7.89 1.56 3.02
C VAL A 132 -7.30 2.95 2.98
N VAL A 133 -8.08 3.94 2.56
CA VAL A 133 -7.68 5.35 2.58
C VAL A 133 -8.51 6.07 3.64
N PHE A 134 -7.85 6.61 4.67
CA PHE A 134 -8.46 7.48 5.67
C PHE A 134 -8.27 8.95 5.27
N GLY A 135 -9.05 9.40 4.27
CA GLY A 135 -9.06 10.78 3.78
C GLY A 135 -10.30 11.57 4.22
N PRO A 136 -10.72 12.60 3.44
CA PRO A 136 -12.01 13.25 3.62
C PRO A 136 -13.19 12.28 3.54
N LEU A 137 -13.03 11.24 2.73
CA LEU A 137 -13.86 10.04 2.69
C LEU A 137 -13.02 8.86 3.15
N THR A 138 -13.68 7.82 3.66
CA THR A 138 -13.02 6.53 3.88
C THR A 138 -13.32 5.63 2.72
N THR A 139 -12.29 5.16 2.04
CA THR A 139 -12.45 4.25 0.91
C THR A 139 -11.70 2.94 1.16
N VAL A 140 -12.21 1.87 0.56
CA VAL A 140 -11.56 0.55 0.55
C VAL A 140 -11.39 0.15 -0.92
N GLY A 141 -10.15 0.12 -1.40
CA GLY A 141 -9.80 -0.43 -2.70
C GLY A 141 -9.57 -1.93 -2.61
N VAL A 142 -10.18 -2.69 -3.50
CA VAL A 142 -10.00 -4.15 -3.63
C VAL A 142 -9.57 -4.45 -5.05
N ALA A 143 -8.33 -4.91 -5.19
CA ALA A 143 -7.79 -5.43 -6.43
C ALA A 143 -7.81 -6.95 -6.42
N ALA A 144 -8.42 -7.57 -7.43
CA ALA A 144 -8.39 -9.01 -7.68
C ALA A 144 -8.86 -9.30 -9.11
N ASN A 145 -8.40 -10.40 -9.70
CA ASN A 145 -8.82 -10.86 -11.03
C ASN A 145 -8.73 -9.76 -12.11
N ASP A 146 -7.61 -9.05 -12.15
CA ASP A 146 -7.31 -7.97 -13.10
C ASP A 146 -8.26 -6.76 -13.02
N GLU A 147 -9.00 -6.61 -11.92
CA GLU A 147 -9.86 -5.47 -11.65
C GLU A 147 -9.50 -4.79 -10.33
N LEU A 148 -9.60 -3.47 -10.28
CA LEU A 148 -9.55 -2.68 -9.05
C LEU A 148 -10.88 -1.94 -8.85
N VAL A 149 -11.57 -2.23 -7.76
CA VAL A 149 -12.81 -1.54 -7.37
C VAL A 149 -12.59 -0.81 -6.05
N GLU A 150 -12.97 0.45 -6.00
CA GLU A 150 -12.98 1.26 -4.78
C GLU A 150 -14.39 1.41 -4.23
N TYR A 151 -14.55 1.16 -2.94
CA TYR A 151 -15.79 1.35 -2.20
C TYR A 151 -15.68 2.60 -1.31
N ILE A 152 -16.72 3.44 -1.32
CA ILE A 152 -16.85 4.51 -0.32
C ILE A 152 -17.60 3.93 0.88
N ILE A 153 -16.99 4.08 2.07
CA ILE A 153 -17.55 3.58 3.33
C ILE A 153 -18.04 4.74 4.19
N GLN A 154 -19.32 4.66 4.57
CA GLN A 154 -19.94 5.59 5.51
C GLN A 154 -20.70 4.81 6.58
N ASP A 155 -20.44 5.12 7.86
CA ASP A 155 -21.12 4.51 9.01
C ASP A 155 -21.08 2.97 9.04
N GLY A 156 -20.01 2.37 8.49
CA GLY A 156 -19.82 0.92 8.41
C GLY A 156 -20.48 0.26 7.19
N GLU A 157 -21.12 1.04 6.32
CA GLU A 157 -21.80 0.56 5.12
C GLU A 157 -21.10 1.05 3.85
N ILE A 158 -21.15 0.22 2.80
CA ILE A 158 -20.75 0.59 1.44
C ILE A 158 -21.87 1.46 0.85
N ILE A 159 -21.54 2.70 0.48
CA ILE A 159 -22.52 3.61 -0.13
C ILE A 159 -22.32 3.79 -1.63
N GLU A 160 -21.12 3.51 -2.14
CA GLU A 160 -20.76 3.64 -3.54
C GLU A 160 -19.62 2.67 -3.88
N ALA A 161 -19.61 2.19 -5.12
CA ALA A 161 -18.56 1.35 -5.69
C ALA A 161 -18.17 1.90 -7.06
N GLU A 162 -16.87 2.06 -7.31
CA GLU A 162 -16.30 2.58 -8.55
C GLU A 162 -15.19 1.65 -9.04
N GLN A 163 -15.26 1.20 -10.30
CA GLN A 163 -14.12 0.53 -10.93
C GLN A 163 -13.06 1.56 -11.30
N LEU A 164 -11.86 1.41 -10.75
CA LEU A 164 -10.74 2.30 -11.01
C LEU A 164 -9.95 1.81 -12.22
N THR A 165 -9.79 2.69 -13.20
CA THR A 165 -8.85 2.52 -14.31
C THR A 165 -7.96 3.75 -14.36
N MET A 166 -6.65 3.53 -14.30
CA MET A 166 -5.70 4.62 -14.26
C MET A 166 -5.66 5.33 -15.63
N PRO A 167 -5.75 6.68 -15.67
CA PRO A 167 -5.61 7.42 -16.91
C PRO A 167 -4.23 7.22 -17.55
N ALA A 168 -4.20 6.99 -18.87
CA ALA A 168 -2.97 6.82 -19.64
C ALA A 168 -2.35 8.14 -20.13
N GLU A 169 -3.14 9.22 -20.20
CA GLU A 169 -2.73 10.55 -20.66
C GLU A 169 -2.77 11.56 -19.51
N ASP A 170 -2.01 12.65 -19.63
CA ASP A 170 -1.68 13.57 -18.54
C ASP A 170 -0.97 12.86 -17.37
N GLY A 171 -0.92 13.49 -16.19
CA GLY A 171 -0.35 12.85 -15.03
C GLY A 171 0.19 13.81 -13.98
N ILE A 172 0.50 13.20 -12.84
CA ILE A 172 1.28 13.79 -11.78
C ILE A 172 2.65 13.12 -11.71
N TRP A 173 3.59 13.76 -11.03
CA TRP A 173 4.81 13.07 -10.66
C TRP A 173 5.18 13.33 -9.21
N SER A 174 5.92 12.40 -8.61
CA SER A 174 6.62 12.63 -7.34
C SER A 174 7.71 11.59 -7.10
N PHE A 175 8.83 12.03 -6.53
CA PHE A 175 9.84 11.12 -5.98
C PHE A 175 10.12 11.51 -4.53
N SER A 176 10.18 10.51 -3.64
CA SER A 176 10.48 10.72 -2.24
C SER A 176 11.98 10.98 -1.99
N GLY A 177 12.28 11.62 -0.86
CA GLY A 177 13.63 11.99 -0.46
C GLY A 177 14.16 13.26 -1.12
N GLN A 178 15.42 13.60 -0.83
CA GLN A 178 16.02 14.82 -1.35
C GLN A 178 16.75 14.55 -2.67
N PRO A 179 16.66 15.46 -3.68
CA PRO A 179 17.37 15.29 -4.95
C PRO A 179 18.89 15.09 -4.84
N THR A 180 19.49 15.60 -3.76
CA THR A 180 20.91 15.44 -3.44
C THR A 180 21.29 14.00 -3.09
N GLU A 181 20.33 13.18 -2.68
CA GLU A 181 20.53 11.76 -2.32
C GLU A 181 20.35 10.81 -3.51
N TRP A 182 19.81 11.31 -4.63
CA TRP A 182 19.49 10.51 -5.82
C TRP A 182 20.70 10.33 -6.75
N THR A 183 20.59 9.38 -7.66
CA THR A 183 21.55 9.21 -8.77
C THR A 183 21.46 10.38 -9.76
N PRO A 184 22.52 10.64 -10.56
CA PRO A 184 22.46 11.61 -11.65
C PRO A 184 21.31 11.36 -12.63
N ALA A 185 21.10 10.13 -13.10
CA ALA A 185 19.98 9.76 -13.97
C ALA A 185 18.62 10.15 -13.38
N LEU A 186 18.37 9.79 -12.11
CA LEU A 186 17.08 10.08 -11.49
C LEU A 186 16.86 11.60 -11.33
N ARG A 187 17.91 12.38 -11.03
CA ARG A 187 17.83 13.85 -11.02
C ARG A 187 17.51 14.42 -12.40
N SER A 188 18.17 13.93 -13.44
CA SER A 188 17.91 14.37 -14.81
C SER A 188 16.50 14.01 -15.25
N TYR A 189 16.02 12.81 -14.90
CA TYR A 189 14.66 12.40 -15.22
C TYR A 189 13.62 13.24 -14.48
N LYS A 190 13.87 13.55 -13.20
CA LYS A 190 13.04 14.49 -12.43
C LYS A 190 12.91 15.85 -13.12
N GLU A 191 13.96 16.37 -13.76
CA GLU A 191 13.88 17.63 -14.51
C GLU A 191 12.92 17.50 -15.70
N ALA A 192 13.06 16.43 -16.50
CA ALA A 192 12.16 16.15 -17.61
C ALA A 192 10.69 15.93 -17.16
N LEU A 193 10.46 15.28 -16.02
CA LEU A 193 9.12 15.13 -15.45
C LEU A 193 8.55 16.46 -14.97
N SER A 194 9.38 17.33 -14.37
CA SER A 194 8.96 18.65 -13.88
C SER A 194 8.48 19.59 -14.99
N GLU A 195 8.96 19.40 -16.22
CA GLU A 195 8.53 20.17 -17.39
C GLU A 195 7.20 19.66 -17.98
N ARG A 196 6.88 18.38 -17.78
CA ARG A 196 5.71 17.70 -18.38
C ARG A 196 4.52 17.59 -17.42
N TYR A 197 4.76 17.37 -16.13
CA TYR A 197 3.75 16.97 -15.16
C TYR A 197 3.80 17.81 -13.89
N LYS A 198 2.68 17.84 -13.16
CA LYS A 198 2.57 18.56 -11.89
C LYS A 198 3.11 17.70 -10.74
N LEU A 199 3.93 18.29 -9.88
CA LEU A 199 4.36 17.64 -8.63
C LEU A 199 3.17 17.45 -7.68
N ARG A 200 3.00 16.23 -7.17
CA ARG A 200 2.05 15.89 -6.09
C ARG A 200 2.68 14.87 -5.14
N TYR A 201 2.98 15.31 -3.93
CA TYR A 201 3.59 14.46 -2.90
C TYR A 201 3.02 14.81 -1.54
N THR A 202 2.40 13.84 -0.90
CA THR A 202 1.79 13.95 0.43
C THR A 202 2.66 13.36 1.52
N GLY A 203 3.58 12.47 1.16
CA GLY A 203 4.47 11.81 2.12
C GLY A 203 3.85 10.59 2.82
N ALA A 204 2.64 10.18 2.43
CA ALA A 204 2.07 8.87 2.75
C ALA A 204 1.87 8.11 1.43
N MET A 205 2.40 6.89 1.36
CA MET A 205 2.45 6.13 0.10
C MET A 205 1.06 5.85 -0.42
N ILE A 206 0.12 5.48 0.44
CA ILE A 206 -1.25 5.18 0.06
C ILE A 206 -1.99 6.40 -0.50
N ALA A 207 -1.72 7.59 0.04
CA ALA A 207 -2.31 8.84 -0.43
C ALA A 207 -1.73 9.24 -1.80
N ASP A 208 -0.43 9.03 -1.99
CA ASP A 208 0.25 9.29 -3.25
C ASP A 208 -0.21 8.30 -4.36
N VAL A 209 -0.39 7.01 -4.02
CA VAL A 209 -0.95 5.99 -4.91
C VAL A 209 -2.40 6.30 -5.28
N ARG A 210 -3.24 6.70 -4.32
CA ARG A 210 -4.64 7.04 -4.64
C ARG A 210 -4.73 8.21 -5.61
N MET A 211 -3.85 9.21 -5.49
CA MET A 211 -3.75 10.28 -6.49
C MET A 211 -3.27 9.75 -7.84
N LEU A 212 -2.26 8.88 -7.86
CA LEU A 212 -1.76 8.25 -9.09
C LEU A 212 -2.88 7.50 -9.83
N LEU A 213 -3.66 6.68 -9.13
CA LEU A 213 -4.79 5.95 -9.73
C LEU A 213 -5.84 6.88 -10.35
N SER A 214 -6.01 8.10 -9.82
CA SER A 214 -6.95 9.08 -10.36
C SER A 214 -6.41 9.93 -11.51
N TYR A 215 -5.11 10.22 -11.51
CA TYR A 215 -4.53 11.19 -12.43
C TYR A 215 -3.61 10.58 -13.48
N GLY A 216 -3.16 9.34 -13.30
CA GLY A 216 -2.04 8.78 -14.03
C GLY A 216 -0.71 9.47 -13.67
N GLY A 217 0.35 9.11 -14.39
CA GLY A 217 1.69 9.66 -14.19
C GLY A 217 2.67 8.68 -13.55
N LEU A 218 3.56 9.19 -12.70
CA LEU A 218 4.66 8.42 -12.12
C LEU A 218 5.01 8.88 -10.70
N LEU A 219 4.91 7.99 -9.73
CA LEU A 219 5.43 8.19 -8.39
C LEU A 219 6.59 7.24 -8.10
N GLY A 220 7.46 7.60 -7.16
CA GLY A 220 8.58 6.74 -6.78
C GLY A 220 9.18 6.98 -5.40
N TYR A 221 9.67 5.89 -4.83
CA TYR A 221 10.42 5.77 -3.60
C TYR A 221 11.79 5.18 -3.94
N PRO A 222 12.70 6.01 -4.49
CA PRO A 222 13.93 5.53 -5.08
C PRO A 222 14.94 5.06 -4.03
N ALA A 223 15.94 4.30 -4.50
CA ALA A 223 17.20 4.15 -3.78
C ALA A 223 17.83 5.53 -3.52
N ARG A 224 18.43 5.68 -2.35
CA ARG A 224 19.10 6.91 -1.92
C ARG A 224 20.46 6.59 -1.34
N SER A 225 21.39 7.53 -1.38
CA SER A 225 22.72 7.36 -0.75
C SER A 225 22.64 7.01 0.73
N THR A 226 21.58 7.42 1.44
CA THR A 226 21.31 7.10 2.85
C THR A 226 20.45 5.85 3.05
N LYS A 227 19.77 5.38 2.00
CA LYS A 227 18.82 4.26 1.97
C LYS A 227 18.97 3.52 0.63
N PRO A 228 20.08 2.78 0.43
CA PRO A 228 20.39 2.18 -0.87
C PRO A 228 19.35 1.14 -1.30
N ASP A 229 18.77 0.43 -0.34
CA ASP A 229 17.76 -0.61 -0.60
C ASP A 229 16.33 -0.04 -0.66
N GLY A 230 16.17 1.29 -0.76
CA GLY A 230 14.86 1.95 -0.71
C GLY A 230 14.28 2.03 0.71
N VAL A 231 12.98 2.33 0.79
CA VAL A 231 12.26 2.52 2.06
C VAL A 231 11.04 1.63 2.23
N LEU A 232 10.32 1.35 1.14
CA LEU A 232 9.13 0.51 1.16
C LEU A 232 9.52 -0.96 1.25
N ARG A 233 8.69 -1.77 1.90
CA ARG A 233 8.90 -3.20 2.12
C ARG A 233 8.14 -4.00 1.10
N LEU A 234 8.79 -5.04 0.61
CA LEU A 234 8.31 -5.80 -0.54
C LEU A 234 6.95 -6.46 -0.27
N GLN A 235 6.81 -7.15 0.87
CA GLN A 235 5.67 -8.05 1.11
C GLN A 235 4.34 -7.34 1.40
N TYR A 236 4.38 -6.19 2.07
CA TYR A 236 3.17 -5.51 2.58
C TYR A 236 3.02 -4.05 2.14
N GLU A 237 4.00 -3.50 1.40
CA GLU A 237 3.88 -2.19 0.76
C GLU A 237 4.00 -2.31 -0.77
N SER A 238 5.16 -2.76 -1.29
CA SER A 238 5.44 -2.69 -2.72
C SER A 238 4.64 -3.70 -3.56
N ASN A 239 4.58 -4.98 -3.15
CA ASN A 239 3.85 -6.02 -3.88
C ASN A 239 2.33 -5.74 -3.93
N PRO A 240 1.63 -5.51 -2.79
CA PRO A 240 0.17 -5.31 -2.84
C PRO A 240 -0.21 -4.09 -3.70
N ILE A 241 0.55 -3.00 -3.57
CA ILE A 241 0.30 -1.78 -4.34
C ILE A 241 0.66 -1.96 -5.81
N ALA A 242 1.77 -2.65 -6.15
CA ALA A 242 2.08 -2.97 -7.55
C ALA A 242 0.95 -3.78 -8.19
N TYR A 243 0.41 -4.78 -7.47
CA TYR A 243 -0.71 -5.60 -7.93
C TYR A 243 -1.96 -4.76 -8.17
N ALA A 244 -2.32 -3.88 -7.23
CA ALA A 244 -3.46 -2.98 -7.40
C ALA A 244 -3.28 -2.01 -8.57
N VAL A 245 -2.06 -1.48 -8.76
CA VAL A 245 -1.73 -0.59 -9.88
C VAL A 245 -1.80 -1.33 -11.22
N GLU A 246 -1.30 -2.58 -11.32
CA GLU A 246 -1.43 -3.41 -12.52
C GLU A 246 -2.90 -3.73 -12.85
N CYS A 247 -3.73 -4.05 -11.84
CA CYS A 247 -5.18 -4.23 -12.00
C CYS A 247 -5.91 -2.97 -12.50
N ALA A 248 -5.34 -1.78 -12.27
CA ALA A 248 -5.85 -0.53 -12.80
C ALA A 248 -5.27 -0.15 -14.19
N GLY A 249 -4.49 -1.03 -14.82
CA GLY A 249 -3.83 -0.79 -16.12
C GLY A 249 -2.48 -0.06 -16.02
N GLY A 250 -1.89 -0.03 -14.84
CA GLY A 250 -0.57 0.56 -14.58
C GLY A 250 0.57 -0.45 -14.54
N ALA A 251 1.69 -0.01 -13.98
CA ALA A 251 2.88 -0.81 -13.80
C ALA A 251 3.62 -0.45 -12.49
N GLY A 252 4.20 -1.45 -11.85
CA GLY A 252 5.13 -1.31 -10.72
C GLY A 252 6.53 -1.79 -11.09
N SER A 253 7.55 -1.00 -10.78
CA SER A 253 8.96 -1.33 -11.08
C SER A 253 9.90 -0.98 -9.93
N THR A 254 10.99 -1.75 -9.83
CA THR A 254 12.14 -1.46 -8.96
C THR A 254 13.09 -0.40 -9.56
N GLY A 255 12.79 0.06 -10.78
CA GLY A 255 13.68 0.85 -11.63
C GLY A 255 14.57 0.00 -12.54
N SER A 256 14.51 -1.33 -12.43
CA SER A 256 15.29 -2.27 -13.25
C SER A 256 14.56 -3.55 -13.65
N GLN A 257 13.42 -3.84 -13.00
CA GLN A 257 12.56 -4.99 -13.24
C GLN A 257 11.20 -4.75 -12.57
N ARG A 258 10.17 -5.47 -13.02
CA ARG A 258 8.81 -5.44 -12.45
C ARG A 258 8.82 -5.90 -10.98
N ILE A 259 8.07 -5.19 -10.13
CA ILE A 259 8.02 -5.48 -8.68
C ILE A 259 7.45 -6.89 -8.43
N LEU A 260 6.38 -7.26 -9.13
CA LEU A 260 5.70 -8.52 -8.88
C LEU A 260 6.53 -9.75 -9.25
N ASP A 261 7.54 -9.58 -10.10
CA ASP A 261 8.45 -10.63 -10.55
C ASP A 261 9.72 -10.75 -9.67
N LEU A 262 9.86 -9.88 -8.65
CA LEU A 262 11.03 -9.88 -7.78
C LEU A 262 10.97 -11.04 -6.77
N GLU A 263 12.01 -11.87 -6.78
CA GLU A 263 12.22 -12.92 -5.77
C GLU A 263 12.57 -12.31 -4.41
N PRO A 264 11.82 -12.63 -3.33
CA PRO A 264 12.07 -12.06 -2.02
C PRO A 264 13.30 -12.68 -1.35
N GLU A 265 14.16 -11.82 -0.78
CA GLU A 265 15.30 -12.21 0.04
C GLU A 265 14.96 -12.26 1.54
N GLY A 266 13.82 -11.69 1.94
CA GLY A 266 13.34 -11.72 3.32
C GLY A 266 11.99 -11.05 3.53
N ARG A 267 11.32 -11.40 4.63
CA ARG A 267 9.97 -10.93 4.96
C ARG A 267 9.84 -9.41 5.17
N HIS A 268 10.90 -8.73 5.61
CA HIS A 268 10.96 -7.27 5.77
C HIS A 268 11.93 -6.61 4.77
N GLN A 269 12.20 -7.28 3.63
CA GLN A 269 13.07 -6.74 2.59
C GLN A 269 12.55 -5.39 2.12
N ARG A 270 13.44 -4.40 2.05
CA ARG A 270 13.16 -3.12 1.40
C ARG A 270 13.50 -3.17 -0.08
N VAL A 271 12.78 -2.40 -0.87
CA VAL A 271 13.04 -2.30 -2.29
C VAL A 271 12.79 -0.87 -2.81
N PRO A 272 13.67 -0.32 -3.67
CA PRO A 272 13.33 0.86 -4.47
C PRO A 272 12.06 0.58 -5.26
N THR A 273 11.13 1.53 -5.28
CA THR A 273 9.78 1.26 -5.78
C THR A 273 9.29 2.43 -6.62
N TYR A 274 8.70 2.14 -7.77
CA TYR A 274 8.10 3.11 -8.67
C TYR A 274 6.77 2.57 -9.15
N PHE A 275 5.74 3.42 -9.17
CA PHE A 275 4.42 3.09 -9.70
C PHE A 275 4.01 4.14 -10.71
N GLY A 276 3.42 3.71 -11.82
CA GLY A 276 2.99 4.66 -12.83
C GLY A 276 2.28 4.04 -14.00
N THR A 277 1.90 4.88 -14.95
CA THR A 277 1.49 4.42 -16.28
C THR A 277 2.63 3.65 -16.92
N GLU A 278 2.32 2.57 -17.63
CA GLU A 278 3.31 1.67 -18.24
C GLU A 278 4.38 2.44 -19.03
N SER A 279 3.98 3.36 -19.89
CA SER A 279 4.92 4.17 -20.69
C SER A 279 5.95 4.98 -19.89
N LEU A 280 5.58 5.47 -18.70
CA LEU A 280 6.48 6.24 -17.83
C LEU A 280 7.38 5.35 -16.99
N ILE A 281 6.94 4.11 -16.72
CA ILE A 281 7.77 3.07 -16.09
C ILE A 281 8.82 2.58 -17.09
N ASP A 282 8.45 2.32 -18.35
CA ASP A 282 9.40 1.95 -19.39
C ASP A 282 10.44 3.09 -19.61
N GLU A 283 9.98 4.35 -19.72
CA GLU A 283 10.90 5.50 -19.82
C GLU A 283 11.82 5.63 -18.60
N LEU A 284 11.32 5.34 -17.40
CA LEU A 284 12.12 5.33 -16.18
C LEU A 284 13.24 4.29 -16.26
N GLU A 285 12.89 3.04 -16.56
CA GLU A 285 13.85 1.93 -16.62
C GLU A 285 14.95 2.19 -17.66
N ASP A 286 14.58 2.66 -18.85
CA ASP A 286 15.52 3.02 -19.91
C ASP A 286 16.52 4.10 -19.45
N ARG A 287 16.03 5.12 -18.75
CA ARG A 287 16.87 6.22 -18.24
C ARG A 287 17.78 5.79 -17.11
N LEU A 288 17.30 4.92 -16.22
CA LEU A 288 18.11 4.41 -15.12
C LEU A 288 19.18 3.41 -15.61
N ALA A 289 18.87 2.61 -16.63
CA ALA A 289 19.81 1.67 -17.23
C ALA A 289 20.96 2.37 -17.98
N ALA A 290 20.73 3.55 -18.56
CA ALA A 290 21.75 4.32 -19.28
C ALA A 290 22.91 4.82 -18.38
N ASP A 291 22.71 4.83 -17.06
CA ASP A 291 23.68 5.28 -16.04
C ASP A 291 24.37 4.12 -15.28
N ALA A 292 23.98 2.86 -15.52
CA ALA A 292 24.49 1.65 -14.84
C ALA A 292 25.71 1.05 -15.56
#